data_AF-X5PLD6-F1
#
_entry.id   AF-X5PLD6-F1
#
_cell.length_a   1.000
_cell.length_b   1.000
_cell.length_c   1.000
_cell.angle_alpha   90.00
_cell.angle_beta   90.00
_cell.angle_gamma   90.00
#
_symmetry.space_group_name_H-M   'P 1'
#
loop_
_entity.id
_entity.type
_entity.pdbx_description
1 polymer ?
#
loop_
_entity_poly.entity_id
_entity_poly.type
_entity_poly.pdbx_seq_one_letter_code
_entity_poly.pdbx_strand_id
1 'polypeptide(L)'
;MGGKAIPEGHLEIYLEDPAIQDSGRRRAAKTSLKSEGGSKTIEFSLPLPASSTASPTLQVVARLERADGWLVARGSAQFQAGLPVHVTLKAVIY
;
A
#
# COMPACT_ATOMS: atom_id res chain seq x y z
N MET A 1 -1.52 17.49 -14.64
CA MET A 1 -2.62 16.92 -13.82
C MET A 1 -3.07 15.60 -14.46
N GLY A 2 -2.45 14.47 -14.12
CA GLY A 2 -2.65 13.21 -14.85
C GLY A 2 -2.57 11.98 -13.95
N GLY A 3 -3.38 11.93 -12.89
CA GLY A 3 -3.63 10.70 -12.15
C GLY A 3 -4.79 9.96 -12.79
N LYS A 4 -4.54 8.75 -13.32
CA LYS A 4 -5.60 7.85 -13.80
C LYS A 4 -6.44 7.46 -12.57
N ALA A 5 -7.77 7.41 -12.72
CA ALA A 5 -8.64 6.99 -11.63
C ALA A 5 -8.22 5.59 -11.15
N ILE A 6 -8.13 5.42 -9.83
CA ILE A 6 -7.93 4.11 -9.21
C ILE A 6 -9.15 3.28 -9.59
N PRO A 7 -8.98 2.14 -10.29
CA PRO A 7 -10.10 1.31 -10.70
C PRO A 7 -10.80 0.67 -9.50
N GLU A 8 -12.04 0.25 -9.69
CA GLU A 8 -12.82 -0.42 -8.64
C GLU A 8 -12.17 -1.76 -8.25
N GLY A 9 -12.21 -2.08 -6.95
CA GLY A 9 -11.59 -3.28 -6.41
C GLY A 9 -11.36 -3.25 -4.90
N HIS A 10 -10.54 -4.16 -4.43
CA HIS A 10 -9.98 -4.27 -3.09
C HIS A 10 -8.57 -3.69 -3.07
N LEU A 11 -8.40 -2.57 -2.38
CA LEU A 11 -7.11 -1.95 -2.11
C LEU A 11 -6.55 -2.52 -0.79
N GLU A 12 -5.60 -3.42 -0.90
CA GLU A 12 -4.82 -3.91 0.23
C GLU A 12 -3.56 -3.08 0.42
N ILE A 13 -3.36 -2.56 1.62
CA ILE A 13 -2.18 -1.77 1.98
C ILE A 13 -1.54 -2.42 3.19
N TYR A 14 -0.23 -2.64 3.13
CA TYR A 14 0.52 -3.23 4.23
C TYR A 14 1.91 -2.62 4.28
N LEU A 15 2.51 -2.61 5.48
CA LEU A 15 3.92 -2.28 5.63
C LEU A 15 4.73 -3.56 5.47
N GLU A 16 5.74 -3.51 4.63
CA GLU A 16 6.68 -4.60 4.41
C GLU A 16 8.09 -4.12 4.71
N ASP A 17 8.79 -4.85 5.57
CA ASP A 17 10.20 -4.63 5.81
C ASP A 17 11.05 -5.68 5.07
N PRO A 18 11.84 -5.30 4.07
CA PRO A 18 12.69 -6.23 3.34
C PRO A 18 13.95 -6.66 4.13
N ALA A 19 14.34 -5.97 5.20
CA ALA A 19 15.46 -6.38 6.04
C ALA A 19 15.11 -7.55 6.98
N ILE A 20 13.84 -7.69 7.37
CA ILE A 20 13.36 -8.88 8.08
C ILE A 20 13.34 -10.07 7.11
N GLN A 21 13.90 -11.22 7.49
CA GLN A 21 13.86 -12.42 6.66
C GLN A 21 12.59 -13.26 6.84
N ASP A 22 11.87 -13.07 7.94
CA ASP A 22 10.66 -13.81 8.26
C ASP A 22 9.42 -13.23 7.56
N SER A 23 8.91 -13.89 6.51
CA SER A 23 7.80 -13.40 5.67
C SER A 23 6.52 -13.04 6.42
N GLY A 24 6.26 -13.69 7.57
CA GLY A 24 5.10 -13.40 8.42
C GLY A 24 5.30 -12.13 9.25
N ARG A 25 6.51 -11.90 9.74
CA ARG A 25 6.91 -10.73 10.54
C ARG A 25 7.33 -9.52 9.70
N ARG A 26 7.75 -9.74 8.45
CA ARG A 26 8.04 -8.70 7.45
C ARG A 26 6.83 -7.81 7.22
N ARG A 27 5.62 -8.39 7.24
CA ARG A 27 4.37 -7.66 7.02
C ARG A 27 3.82 -7.17 8.36
N ALA A 28 4.07 -5.91 8.64
CA ALA A 28 3.49 -5.21 9.77
C ALA A 28 2.26 -4.42 9.29
N ALA A 29 1.25 -4.31 10.16
CA ALA A 29 0.05 -3.51 9.96
C ALA A 29 -0.55 -3.58 8.54
N LYS A 30 -1.57 -4.43 8.41
CA LYS A 30 -2.34 -4.59 7.19
C LYS A 30 -3.65 -3.83 7.32
N THR A 31 -4.04 -3.13 6.26
CA THR A 31 -5.39 -2.60 6.10
C THR A 31 -5.91 -2.97 4.72
N SER A 32 -7.22 -3.13 4.62
CA SER A 32 -7.91 -3.41 3.37
C SER A 32 -9.05 -2.41 3.23
N LEU A 33 -9.06 -1.66 2.15
CA LEU A 33 -10.12 -0.74 1.79
C LEU A 33 -10.78 -1.19 0.50
N LYS A 34 -12.09 -0.99 0.39
CA LYS A 34 -12.78 -1.15 -0.87
C LYS A 34 -12.57 0.13 -1.70
N SER A 35 -12.09 0.00 -2.92
CA SER A 35 -12.00 1.08 -3.90
C SER A 35 -13.24 1.06 -4.79
N GLU A 36 -13.97 2.18 -4.83
CA GLU A 36 -15.20 2.30 -5.63
C GLU A 36 -14.96 2.60 -7.11
N GLY A 37 -13.71 2.79 -7.55
CA GLY A 37 -13.42 3.03 -8.97
C GLY A 37 -13.75 4.45 -9.42
N GLY A 38 -12.82 5.39 -9.21
CA GLY A 38 -13.06 6.79 -9.57
C GLY A 38 -12.17 7.77 -8.82
N SER A 39 -11.74 7.39 -7.62
CA SER A 39 -10.85 8.20 -6.79
C SER A 39 -9.45 8.23 -7.39
N LYS A 40 -8.85 9.42 -7.51
CA LYS A 40 -7.43 9.57 -7.89
C LYS A 40 -6.49 9.45 -6.69
N THR A 41 -7.05 9.71 -5.50
CA THR A 41 -6.36 9.67 -4.21
C THR A 41 -7.28 8.98 -3.22
N ILE A 42 -6.73 8.06 -2.43
CA ILE A 42 -7.43 7.43 -1.31
C ILE A 42 -6.62 7.75 -0.07
N GLU A 43 -7.22 8.48 0.86
CA GLU A 43 -6.65 8.68 2.18
C GLU A 43 -6.94 7.43 3.00
N PHE A 44 -5.88 6.84 3.56
CA PHE A 44 -5.99 5.70 4.46
C PHE A 44 -5.23 6.04 5.74
N SER A 45 -5.77 5.58 6.86
CA SER A 45 -5.07 5.59 8.13
C SER A 45 -4.66 4.17 8.46
N LEU A 46 -3.37 3.97 8.69
CA LEU A 46 -2.81 2.68 9.01
C LEU A 46 -2.18 2.77 10.40
N PRO A 47 -2.63 1.97 11.39
CA PRO A 47 -2.08 2.04 12.73
C PRO A 47 -0.63 1.60 12.67
N LEU A 48 0.27 2.55 12.93
CA LEU A 48 1.70 2.29 12.96
C LEU A 48 2.02 1.45 14.20
N PRO A 49 2.54 0.22 14.04
CA PRO A 49 3.02 -0.51 15.19
C PRO A 49 4.21 0.26 15.76
N ALA A 50 4.27 0.42 17.08
CA ALA A 50 5.39 1.11 17.75
C ALA A 50 6.77 0.52 17.37
N SER A 51 6.81 -0.75 16.97
CA SER A 51 8.01 -1.44 16.47
C SER A 51 8.39 -1.09 15.02
N SER A 52 7.52 -0.43 14.25
CA SER A 52 7.75 -0.09 12.83
C SER A 52 8.70 1.10 12.65
N THR A 53 8.88 1.91 13.69
CA THR A 53 9.85 3.03 13.71
C THR A 53 11.30 2.55 13.73
N ALA A 54 11.55 1.26 14.01
CA ALA A 54 12.90 0.74 14.19
C ALA A 54 13.60 0.32 12.89
N SER A 55 12.88 0.11 11.79
CA SER A 55 13.48 -0.41 10.56
C SER A 55 13.69 0.67 9.50
N PRO A 56 14.95 0.96 9.10
CA PRO A 56 15.25 1.96 8.07
C PRO A 56 14.86 1.52 6.65
N THR A 57 14.52 0.24 6.48
CA THR A 57 14.18 -0.37 5.18
C THR A 57 12.68 -0.49 4.94
N LEU A 58 11.86 -0.02 5.88
CA LEU A 58 10.42 -0.22 5.86
C LEU A 58 9.79 0.42 4.61
N GLN A 59 8.90 -0.30 3.94
CA GLN A 59 8.20 0.18 2.76
C GLN A 59 6.72 -0.07 2.92
N VAL A 60 5.89 0.91 2.56
CA VAL A 60 4.46 0.68 2.44
C VAL A 60 4.17 0.19 1.04
N VAL A 61 3.40 -0.89 0.94
CA VAL A 61 3.01 -1.51 -0.32
C VAL A 61 1.50 -1.43 -0.42
N ALA A 62 1.01 -0.83 -1.50
CA ALA A 62 -0.40 -0.74 -1.84
C ALA A 62 -0.66 -1.61 -3.08
N ARG A 63 -1.58 -2.55 -2.97
CA ARG A 63 -1.99 -3.46 -4.03
C ARG A 63 -3.49 -3.30 -4.23
N LEU A 64 -3.88 -3.04 -5.45
CA LEU A 64 -5.27 -2.95 -5.83
C LEU A 64 -5.60 -4.17 -6.66
N GLU A 65 -6.55 -4.94 -6.17
CA GLU A 65 -7.04 -6.17 -6.77
C GLU A 65 -8.49 -5.96 -7.15
N ARG A 66 -8.91 -6.30 -8.36
CA ARG A 66 -10.31 -6.24 -8.76
C ARG A 66 -11.10 -7.34 -8.02
N ALA A 67 -12.43 -7.23 -8.00
CA ALA A 67 -13.31 -8.30 -7.52
C ALA A 67 -13.02 -9.67 -8.16
N ASP A 68 -12.46 -9.70 -9.36
CA ASP A 68 -12.03 -10.92 -10.06
C ASP A 68 -10.72 -11.55 -9.51
N GLY A 69 -10.11 -10.96 -8.45
CA GLY A 69 -8.83 -11.40 -7.89
C GLY A 69 -7.60 -10.98 -8.71
N TRP A 70 -7.78 -10.10 -9.70
CA TRP A 70 -6.71 -9.62 -10.57
C TRP A 70 -6.08 -8.34 -10.05
N LEU A 71 -4.76 -8.30 -9.95
CA LEU A 71 -4.04 -7.10 -9.57
C LEU A 71 -4.09 -6.06 -10.70
N VAL A 72 -4.82 -4.98 -10.46
CA VAL A 72 -5.08 -3.89 -11.41
C VAL A 72 -4.14 -2.71 -11.21
N ALA A 73 -3.65 -2.49 -10.00
CA ALA A 73 -2.65 -1.49 -9.71
C ALA A 73 -1.76 -1.91 -8.55
N ARG A 74 -0.50 -1.46 -8.56
CA ARG A 74 0.41 -1.62 -7.43
C ARG A 74 1.27 -0.39 -7.27
N GLY A 75 1.52 -0.03 -6.03
CA GLY A 75 2.45 1.02 -5.63
C GLY A 75 3.25 0.57 -4.43
N SER A 76 4.47 1.08 -4.32
CA SER A 76 5.27 0.96 -3.11
C SER A 76 5.98 2.28 -2.87
N ALA A 77 6.13 2.65 -1.61
CA ALA A 77 6.88 3.83 -1.20
C ALA A 77 7.67 3.51 0.06
N GLN A 78 8.83 4.16 0.20
CA GLN A 78 9.60 4.06 1.45
C GLN A 78 8.78 4.68 2.58
N PHE A 79 8.62 3.92 3.65
CA PHE A 79 7.94 4.38 4.84
C PHE A 79 8.99 4.98 5.79
N GLN A 80 8.75 6.23 6.22
CA GLN A 80 9.62 6.91 7.16
C GLN A 80 8.79 7.34 8.37
N ALA A 81 9.16 6.87 9.55
CA ALA A 81 8.44 7.19 10.77
C ALA A 81 8.47 8.70 11.04
N GLY A 82 7.31 9.26 11.36
CA GLY A 82 7.14 10.70 11.64
C GLY A 82 6.90 11.57 10.41
N LEU A 83 6.88 11.01 9.19
CA LEU A 83 6.60 11.76 7.96
C LEU A 83 5.37 11.19 7.22
N PRO A 84 4.57 12.04 6.56
CA PRO A 84 3.50 11.58 5.69
C PRO A 84 4.08 10.86 4.47
N VAL A 85 3.66 9.60 4.27
CA VAL A 85 4.13 8.77 3.16
C VAL A 85 3.11 8.80 2.04
N HIS A 86 3.57 9.14 0.84
CA HIS A 86 2.74 9.20 -0.36
C HIS A 86 3.04 8.00 -1.25
N VAL A 87 2.01 7.19 -1.51
CA VAL A 87 2.12 6.00 -2.36
C VAL A 87 1.49 6.28 -3.71
N THR A 88 2.29 6.21 -4.77
CA THR A 88 1.78 6.31 -6.14
C THR A 88 1.43 4.92 -6.64
N LEU A 89 0.14 4.63 -6.74
CA LEU A 89 -0.37 3.43 -7.39
C LEU A 89 -0.15 3.54 -8.90
N LYS A 90 0.59 2.60 -9.47
CA LYS A 90 0.73 2.45 -10.92
C LYS A 90 -0.23 1.37 -11.40
N ALA A 91 -1.10 1.72 -12.33
CA ALA A 91 -1.95 0.75 -13.00
C ALA A 91 -1.08 -0.27 -13.73
N VAL A 92 -1.34 -1.56 -13.51
CA VAL A 92 -0.66 -2.63 -14.25
C VAL A 92 -1.44 -2.81 -15.54
N ILE A 93 -0.82 -2.44 -16.65
CA ILE A 93 -1.36 -2.68 -17.99
C ILE A 93 -0.88 -4.07 -18.41
N TYR A 94 -1.82 -4.93 -18.80
CA TYR A 94 -1.53 -6.19 -19.49
C TYR A 94 -2.08 -6.09 -20.92
#